data_AF-A0A1S1LEN8-F1
#
_entry.id   AF-A0A1S1LEN8-F1
#
_cell.length_a   1.000
_cell.length_b   1.000
_cell.length_c   1.000
_cell.angle_alpha   90.00
_cell.angle_beta   90.00
_cell.angle_gamma   90.00
#
_symmetry.space_group_name_H-M   'P 1'
#
loop_
_entity.id
_entity.type
_entity.pdbx_description
1 polymer ?
#
loop_
_entity_poly.entity_id
_entity_poly.type
_entity_poly.pdbx_seq_one_letter_code
_entity_poly.pdbx_strand_id
1 'polypeptide(L)'
;MTVRGGTAAVAVVMCVLAAGCGRAADQTEQTTGASESPSGTTSSSSAVNPAPTEPAPPTASPAFGYTPELTAEKGAQGTVTYDVHLPQLSGGVDAVRDRFNDGIRSALQDLVENLPGPSKDLAVSIDDGDLGPGPETTRVAVIGPHVVAGIQVYLWYAGGAAHPNQSVSTTVINGDTAQPITYDDLFPNQYAAMERLRQVLPGLDPTGRVRPDNVNVRLEQWLPAPTGVRFYVPVSHAAGDFVPITVPWDRIRDLVDPKIVPVLSQ
;
A
#
# COMPACT_ATOMS: atom_id res chain seq x y z
N MET A 1 24.60 44.52 19.90
CA MET A 1 25.18 43.20 20.18
C MET A 1 24.31 42.16 19.51
N THR A 2 24.79 41.61 18.40
CA THR A 2 24.03 40.68 17.54
C THR A 2 24.74 39.34 17.62
N VAL A 3 24.10 38.33 18.20
CA VAL A 3 24.64 36.97 18.26
C VAL A 3 23.92 36.13 17.21
N ARG A 4 24.67 35.71 16.19
CA ARG A 4 24.27 34.67 15.22
C ARG A 4 24.54 33.31 15.87
N GLY A 5 23.51 32.47 16.00
CA GLY A 5 23.63 31.05 16.35
C GLY A 5 23.58 30.20 15.09
N GLY A 6 24.71 29.59 14.73
CA GLY A 6 24.79 28.60 13.65
C GLY A 6 24.56 27.18 14.20
N THR A 7 23.81 26.38 13.47
CA THR A 7 23.64 24.94 13.72
C THR A 7 24.54 24.16 12.77
N ALA A 8 25.42 23.34 13.36
CA ALA A 8 26.31 22.43 12.66
C ALA A 8 25.57 21.12 12.35
N ALA A 9 25.63 20.67 11.10
CA ALA A 9 25.17 19.35 10.68
C ALA A 9 26.31 18.33 10.85
N VAL A 10 26.05 17.24 11.57
CA VAL A 10 26.96 16.09 11.70
C VAL A 10 26.68 15.14 10.55
N ALA A 11 27.64 14.97 9.63
CA ALA A 11 27.59 13.99 8.56
C ALA A 11 28.12 12.64 9.07
N VAL A 12 27.32 11.59 8.91
CA VAL A 12 27.73 10.20 9.16
C VAL A 12 28.24 9.61 7.85
N VAL A 13 29.52 9.23 7.81
CA VAL A 13 30.19 8.56 6.69
C VAL A 13 30.06 7.05 6.88
N MET A 14 29.40 6.35 5.95
CA MET A 14 29.41 4.88 5.86
C MET A 14 30.48 4.46 4.85
N CYS A 15 31.51 3.74 5.33
CA CYS A 15 32.55 3.13 4.50
C CYS A 15 32.05 1.85 3.82
N VAL A 16 32.21 1.76 2.50
CA VAL A 16 32.05 0.51 1.72
C VAL A 16 33.42 -0.17 1.63
N LEU A 17 33.55 -1.37 2.20
CA LEU A 17 34.71 -2.23 1.98
C LEU A 17 34.38 -3.22 0.86
N ALA A 18 35.01 -3.02 -0.31
CA ALA A 18 35.04 -4.00 -1.39
C ALA A 18 36.16 -5.00 -1.12
N ALA A 19 35.82 -6.26 -0.83
CA ALA A 19 36.77 -7.36 -0.80
C ALA A 19 36.80 -8.05 -2.18
N GLY A 20 37.81 -7.70 -2.99
CA GLY A 20 38.21 -8.47 -4.15
C GLY A 20 39.32 -9.44 -3.77
N CYS A 21 39.13 -10.73 -4.00
CA CYS A 21 40.23 -11.70 -4.05
C CYS A 21 40.16 -12.44 -5.38
N GLY A 22 41.10 -12.13 -6.26
CA GLY A 22 41.36 -12.84 -7.50
C GLY A 22 42.72 -13.53 -7.46
N ARG A 23 42.70 -14.78 -7.96
CA ARG A 23 43.80 -15.63 -8.47
C ARG A 23 44.88 -16.15 -7.52
N ALA A 24 44.92 -17.47 -7.42
CA ALA A 24 46.12 -18.24 -7.75
C ALA A 24 45.72 -19.45 -8.60
N ALA A 25 46.46 -19.65 -9.68
CA ALA A 25 46.35 -20.77 -10.60
C ALA A 25 47.03 -22.00 -10.01
N ASP A 26 46.53 -23.19 -10.35
CA ASP A 26 47.46 -24.27 -10.69
C ASP A 26 46.90 -25.13 -11.83
N GLN A 27 47.83 -25.58 -12.66
CA GLN A 27 47.66 -26.17 -13.97
C GLN A 27 47.45 -27.69 -13.90
N THR A 28 46.53 -28.16 -14.77
CA THR A 28 46.56 -29.40 -15.56
C THR A 28 47.34 -30.61 -15.02
N GLU A 29 46.59 -31.68 -14.71
CA GLU A 29 46.89 -33.00 -15.24
C GLU A 29 45.63 -33.62 -15.85
N GLN A 30 45.80 -34.03 -17.11
CA GLN A 30 44.83 -34.60 -18.02
C GLN A 30 44.81 -36.12 -17.82
N THR A 31 43.65 -36.71 -17.57
CA THR A 31 43.44 -38.14 -17.81
C THR A 31 42.16 -38.33 -18.61
N THR A 32 42.36 -38.83 -19.82
CA THR A 32 41.36 -39.25 -20.80
C THR A 32 40.63 -40.51 -20.34
N GLY A 33 39.30 -40.49 -20.41
CA GLY A 33 38.45 -41.67 -20.27
C GLY A 33 37.06 -41.37 -20.80
N ALA A 34 36.81 -41.72 -22.06
CA ALA A 34 35.49 -41.66 -22.68
C ALA A 34 34.64 -42.85 -22.24
N SER A 35 33.37 -42.61 -21.92
CA SER A 35 32.30 -43.62 -22.00
C SER A 35 30.93 -42.92 -22.13
N GLU A 36 30.05 -43.57 -22.89
CA GLU A 36 28.86 -43.03 -23.57
C GLU A 36 27.63 -42.74 -22.69
N SER A 37 26.69 -41.98 -23.28
CA SER A 37 25.34 -41.54 -22.86
C SER A 37 24.36 -42.70 -22.51
N PRO A 38 23.07 -42.47 -22.12
CA PRO A 38 22.37 -41.22 -21.77
C PRO A 38 21.59 -41.34 -20.43
N SER A 39 21.20 -40.21 -19.83
CA SER A 39 20.08 -40.21 -18.86
C SER A 39 19.32 -38.91 -19.00
N GLY A 40 18.15 -39.01 -19.61
CA GLY A 40 17.17 -37.93 -19.68
C GLY A 40 16.65 -37.64 -18.29
N THR A 41 17.08 -36.52 -17.72
CA THR A 41 16.42 -35.94 -16.55
C THR A 41 15.18 -35.21 -17.04
N THR A 42 14.03 -35.87 -17.00
CA THR A 42 12.74 -35.18 -16.99
C THR A 42 12.69 -34.36 -15.70
N SER A 43 13.01 -33.08 -15.79
CA SER A 43 12.67 -32.10 -14.76
C SER A 43 11.15 -32.03 -14.69
N SER A 44 10.58 -32.72 -13.70
CA SER A 44 9.20 -32.49 -13.28
C SER A 44 9.12 -31.08 -12.69
N SER A 45 8.89 -30.09 -13.54
CA SER A 45 8.36 -28.81 -13.14
C SER A 45 6.98 -29.07 -12.55
N SER A 46 6.90 -29.13 -11.22
CA SER A 46 5.62 -28.94 -10.55
C SER A 46 5.20 -27.52 -10.84
N ALA A 47 4.40 -27.35 -11.90
CA ALA A 47 3.69 -26.12 -12.15
C ALA A 47 2.76 -25.90 -10.96
N VAL A 48 3.17 -25.00 -10.05
CA VAL A 48 2.26 -24.43 -9.07
C VAL A 48 1.23 -23.69 -9.90
N ASN A 49 0.06 -24.29 -10.04
CA ASN A 49 -1.07 -23.65 -10.69
C ASN A 49 -1.41 -22.42 -9.83
N PRO A 50 -1.25 -21.18 -10.31
CA PRO A 50 -1.66 -20.03 -9.52
C PRO A 50 -3.16 -20.18 -9.26
N ALA A 51 -3.54 -20.07 -7.99
CA ALA A 51 -4.95 -19.99 -7.63
C ALA A 51 -5.60 -18.88 -8.47
N PRO A 52 -6.87 -19.03 -8.89
CA PRO A 52 -7.55 -17.99 -9.63
C PRO A 52 -7.49 -16.69 -8.84
N THR A 53 -6.84 -15.70 -9.45
CA THR A 53 -6.90 -14.29 -9.06
C THR A 53 -8.36 -13.92 -8.79
N GLU A 54 -8.68 -13.53 -7.55
CA GLU A 54 -9.97 -12.90 -7.26
C GLU A 54 -10.01 -11.56 -8.03
N PRO A 55 -11.07 -11.27 -8.81
CA PRO A 55 -11.17 -10.02 -9.54
C PRO A 55 -11.17 -8.83 -8.58
N ALA A 56 -10.69 -7.68 -9.07
CA ALA A 56 -10.75 -6.40 -8.37
C ALA A 56 -12.14 -6.19 -7.74
N PRO A 57 -12.23 -5.79 -6.46
CA PRO A 57 -13.50 -5.33 -5.92
C PRO A 57 -14.01 -4.15 -6.78
N PRO A 58 -15.27 -4.17 -7.23
CA PRO A 58 -15.79 -3.11 -8.09
C PRO A 58 -15.89 -1.78 -7.34
N THR A 59 -16.01 -0.68 -8.09
CA THR A 59 -16.50 0.60 -7.56
C THR A 59 -17.88 0.40 -6.95
N ALA A 60 -18.17 1.08 -5.84
CA ALA A 60 -19.49 1.07 -5.21
C ALA A 60 -20.58 1.46 -6.23
N SER A 61 -21.79 0.91 -6.06
CA SER A 61 -22.95 1.37 -6.84
C SER A 61 -23.49 2.69 -6.27
N PRO A 62 -24.13 3.54 -7.09
CA PRO A 62 -24.82 4.73 -6.60
C PRO A 62 -25.83 4.37 -5.49
N ALA A 63 -25.77 5.09 -4.37
CA ALA A 63 -26.64 4.84 -3.22
C ALA A 63 -26.73 6.09 -2.34
N PHE A 64 -27.82 6.22 -1.58
CA PHE A 64 -28.02 7.31 -0.61
C PHE A 64 -27.84 8.72 -1.20
N GLY A 65 -28.15 8.88 -2.48
CA GLY A 65 -28.01 10.14 -3.23
C GLY A 65 -26.59 10.41 -3.76
N TYR A 66 -25.61 9.59 -3.42
CA TYR A 66 -24.25 9.68 -3.96
C TYR A 66 -24.10 8.89 -5.26
N THR A 67 -23.36 9.48 -6.21
CA THR A 67 -22.91 8.81 -7.44
C THR A 67 -21.38 8.78 -7.44
N PRO A 68 -20.75 7.59 -7.53
CA PRO A 68 -19.30 7.48 -7.60
C PRO A 68 -18.78 7.74 -9.01
N GLU A 69 -17.66 8.45 -9.08
CA GLU A 69 -17.00 8.86 -10.30
C GLU A 69 -15.49 8.61 -10.20
N LEU A 70 -14.83 8.46 -11.35
CA LEU A 70 -13.38 8.48 -11.48
C LEU A 70 -13.01 9.67 -12.36
N THR A 71 -12.39 10.68 -11.76
CA THR A 71 -12.03 11.92 -12.45
C THR A 71 -10.55 11.89 -12.79
N ALA A 72 -10.22 12.03 -14.08
CA ALA A 72 -8.83 12.13 -14.51
C ALA A 72 -8.20 13.43 -13.99
N GLU A 73 -7.01 13.32 -13.40
CA GLU A 73 -6.23 14.41 -12.84
C GLU A 73 -4.80 14.31 -13.37
N LYS A 74 -4.33 15.39 -14.02
CA LYS A 74 -3.00 15.44 -14.64
C LYS A 74 -2.29 16.73 -14.32
N GLY A 75 -1.01 16.65 -13.96
CA GLY A 75 -0.24 17.82 -13.63
C GLY A 75 1.23 17.55 -13.33
N ALA A 76 1.90 18.58 -12.84
CA ALA A 76 3.30 18.55 -12.48
C ALA A 76 3.60 19.52 -11.33
N GLN A 77 4.50 19.13 -10.43
CA GLN A 77 5.01 19.95 -9.35
C GLN A 77 6.50 19.67 -9.15
N GLY A 78 7.34 20.65 -9.49
CA GLY A 78 8.79 20.46 -9.50
C GLY A 78 9.20 19.35 -10.48
N THR A 79 9.86 18.31 -9.98
CA THR A 79 10.27 17.14 -10.78
C THR A 79 9.23 16.02 -10.80
N VAL A 80 8.12 16.17 -10.08
CA VAL A 80 7.04 15.18 -10.00
C VAL A 80 6.01 15.48 -11.08
N THR A 81 5.63 14.47 -11.84
CA THR A 81 4.52 14.49 -12.80
C THR A 81 3.49 13.45 -12.39
N TYR A 82 2.21 13.73 -12.60
CA TYR A 82 1.14 12.79 -12.29
C TYR A 82 0.09 12.77 -13.41
N ASP A 83 -0.43 11.58 -13.69
CA ASP A 83 -1.55 11.29 -14.60
C ASP A 83 -2.35 10.12 -14.00
N VAL A 84 -3.36 10.45 -13.20
CA VAL A 84 -4.07 9.49 -12.33
C VAL A 84 -5.57 9.69 -12.42
N HIS A 85 -6.35 8.70 -11.99
CA HIS A 85 -7.77 8.86 -11.72
C HIS A 85 -8.01 9.05 -10.22
N LEU A 86 -8.83 10.03 -9.87
CA LEU A 86 -9.24 10.29 -8.49
C LEU A 86 -10.68 9.80 -8.28
N PRO A 87 -10.96 8.99 -7.24
CA PRO A 87 -12.31 8.59 -6.89
C PRO A 87 -13.03 9.78 -6.28
N GLN A 88 -14.15 10.16 -6.88
CA GLN A 88 -14.93 11.32 -6.46
C GLN A 88 -16.39 10.91 -6.27
N LEU A 89 -17.12 11.73 -5.52
CA LEU A 89 -18.56 11.64 -5.35
C LEU A 89 -19.23 12.87 -5.96
N SER A 90 -20.37 12.66 -6.61
CA SER A 90 -21.36 13.69 -6.93
C SER A 90 -22.69 13.41 -6.22
N GLY A 91 -23.53 14.44 -6.07
CA GLY A 91 -24.79 14.34 -5.32
C GLY A 91 -24.61 14.23 -3.81
N GLY A 92 -25.60 13.63 -3.13
CA GLY A 92 -25.62 13.34 -1.70
C GLY A 92 -25.62 14.58 -0.80
N VAL A 93 -25.15 14.40 0.45
CA VAL A 93 -24.96 15.49 1.40
C VAL A 93 -23.67 16.24 1.07
N ASP A 94 -23.78 17.55 0.80
CA ASP A 94 -22.67 18.41 0.37
C ASP A 94 -21.44 18.31 1.28
N ALA A 95 -21.62 18.46 2.60
CA ALA A 95 -20.50 18.43 3.55
C ALA A 95 -19.71 17.11 3.52
N VAL A 96 -20.40 15.97 3.37
CA VAL A 96 -19.78 14.64 3.29
C VAL A 96 -19.06 14.48 1.95
N ARG A 97 -19.73 14.84 0.85
CA ARG A 97 -19.16 14.78 -0.51
C ARG A 97 -17.89 15.62 -0.59
N ASP A 98 -17.96 16.87 -0.15
CA ASP A 98 -16.86 17.82 -0.26
C ASP A 98 -15.70 17.35 0.62
N ARG A 99 -15.96 16.87 1.84
CA ARG A 99 -14.90 16.30 2.70
C ARG A 99 -14.24 15.06 2.10
N PHE A 100 -15.03 14.17 1.49
CA PHE A 100 -14.51 12.99 0.81
C PHE A 100 -13.64 13.40 -0.39
N ASN A 101 -14.17 14.23 -1.29
CA ASN A 101 -13.50 14.68 -2.50
C ASN A 101 -12.20 15.44 -2.19
N ASP A 102 -12.23 16.31 -1.18
CA ASP A 102 -11.06 17.06 -0.73
C ASP A 102 -10.03 16.14 -0.07
N GLY A 103 -10.46 15.17 0.75
CA GLY A 103 -9.55 14.18 1.34
C GLY A 103 -8.81 13.35 0.29
N ILE A 104 -9.52 12.95 -0.77
CA ILE A 104 -8.93 12.25 -1.92
C ILE A 104 -7.88 13.13 -2.61
N ARG A 105 -8.22 14.38 -2.94
CA ARG A 105 -7.26 15.31 -3.59
C ARG A 105 -6.06 15.62 -2.70
N SER A 106 -6.30 15.85 -1.40
CA SER A 106 -5.24 16.10 -0.43
C SER A 106 -4.29 14.91 -0.34
N ALA A 107 -4.77 13.67 -0.39
CA ALA A 107 -3.90 12.50 -0.39
C ALA A 107 -2.95 12.44 -1.62
N LEU A 108 -3.42 12.83 -2.81
CA LEU A 108 -2.54 12.97 -3.97
C LEU A 108 -1.48 14.05 -3.73
N GLN A 109 -1.89 15.21 -3.21
CA GLN A 109 -0.95 16.30 -2.92
C GLN A 109 0.07 15.91 -1.86
N ASP A 110 -0.36 15.23 -0.80
CA ASP A 110 0.54 14.70 0.23
C ASP A 110 1.56 13.74 -0.40
N LEU A 111 1.15 12.86 -1.33
CA LEU A 111 2.10 12.00 -2.04
C LEU A 111 3.07 12.83 -2.90
N VAL A 112 2.58 13.78 -3.68
CA VAL A 112 3.40 14.65 -4.54
C VAL A 112 4.43 15.45 -3.72
N GLU A 113 4.04 15.97 -2.56
CA GLU A 113 4.91 16.76 -1.67
C GLU A 113 5.92 15.90 -0.92
N ASN A 114 5.51 14.69 -0.55
CA ASN A 114 6.34 13.80 0.26
C ASN A 114 7.19 12.84 -0.54
N LEU A 115 6.99 12.68 -1.86
CA LEU A 115 7.88 11.90 -2.73
C LEU A 115 9.19 12.67 -2.98
N PRO A 116 10.33 12.25 -2.40
CA PRO A 116 11.63 12.82 -2.68
C PRO A 116 12.38 11.81 -3.57
N GLY A 117 12.77 12.20 -4.79
CA GLY A 117 13.75 11.40 -5.51
C GLY A 117 15.01 11.18 -4.63
N PRO A 118 15.78 10.09 -4.82
CA PRO A 118 17.07 9.89 -4.14
C PRO A 118 18.07 11.05 -4.35
N SER A 119 17.74 11.99 -5.23
CA SER A 119 18.19 13.37 -5.27
C SER A 119 17.01 14.24 -5.76
N LYS A 120 16.94 15.51 -5.32
CA LYS A 120 15.90 16.47 -5.75
C LYS A 120 15.90 16.80 -7.25
N ASP A 121 16.83 16.19 -8.01
CA ASP A 121 17.02 16.39 -9.44
C ASP A 121 16.43 15.26 -10.29
N LEU A 122 15.94 14.18 -9.66
CA LEU A 122 15.36 13.05 -10.40
C LEU A 122 13.88 13.30 -10.70
N ALA A 123 13.51 13.11 -11.95
CA ALA A 123 12.12 13.10 -12.39
C ALA A 123 11.37 11.95 -11.72
N VAL A 124 10.15 12.22 -11.27
CA VAL A 124 9.25 11.21 -10.69
C VAL A 124 7.95 11.22 -11.50
N SER A 125 7.45 10.05 -11.89
CA SER A 125 6.10 9.91 -12.43
C SER A 125 5.19 9.22 -11.41
N ILE A 126 3.91 9.59 -11.42
CA ILE A 126 2.84 8.94 -10.67
C ILE A 126 1.73 8.62 -11.67
N ASP A 127 1.39 7.34 -11.77
CA ASP A 127 0.34 6.79 -12.61
C ASP A 127 -0.63 5.98 -11.72
N ASP A 128 -1.77 5.55 -12.28
CA ASP A 128 -2.65 4.61 -11.58
C ASP A 128 -1.93 3.29 -11.30
N GLY A 129 -2.07 2.79 -10.08
CA GLY A 129 -1.48 1.53 -9.64
C GLY A 129 -2.51 0.43 -9.38
N ASP A 130 -1.97 -0.74 -9.03
CA ASP A 130 -2.71 -1.91 -8.60
C ASP A 130 -1.91 -2.69 -7.54
N LEU A 131 -2.62 -3.36 -6.63
CA LEU A 131 -1.98 -4.23 -5.63
C LEU A 131 -2.18 -5.71 -5.95
N GLY A 132 -1.07 -6.40 -6.20
CA GLY A 132 -0.98 -7.86 -6.17
C GLY A 132 -1.77 -8.58 -7.27
N PRO A 133 -1.86 -9.92 -7.20
CA PRO A 133 -2.48 -10.70 -8.26
C PRO A 133 -4.00 -10.53 -8.32
N GLY A 134 -4.67 -9.98 -7.30
CA GLY A 134 -6.09 -9.63 -7.29
C GLY A 134 -6.22 -8.11 -7.27
N PRO A 135 -6.51 -7.45 -8.41
CA PRO A 135 -6.18 -6.05 -8.59
C PRO A 135 -7.00 -5.15 -7.65
N GLU A 136 -6.47 -4.77 -6.49
CA GLU A 136 -7.03 -3.62 -5.77
C GLU A 136 -6.62 -2.37 -6.54
N THR A 137 -7.59 -1.62 -7.04
CA THR A 137 -7.37 -0.41 -7.84
C THR A 137 -8.04 0.80 -7.20
N THR A 138 -7.67 1.98 -7.65
CA THR A 138 -8.31 3.24 -7.29
C THR A 138 -9.82 3.22 -7.56
N ARG A 139 -10.64 3.53 -6.55
CA ARG A 139 -12.12 3.53 -6.64
C ARG A 139 -12.78 4.17 -5.42
N VAL A 140 -14.05 4.57 -5.59
CA VAL A 140 -14.98 4.71 -4.46
C VAL A 140 -15.33 3.31 -3.99
N ALA A 141 -14.92 2.97 -2.78
CA ALA A 141 -14.97 1.59 -2.29
C ALA A 141 -16.27 1.25 -1.56
N VAL A 142 -16.82 2.20 -0.81
CA VAL A 142 -18.03 2.02 -0.01
C VAL A 142 -18.91 3.26 -0.13
N ILE A 143 -20.20 3.04 -0.39
CA ILE A 143 -21.28 4.02 -0.19
C ILE A 143 -22.32 3.33 0.68
N GLY A 144 -22.21 3.53 1.99
CA GLY A 144 -23.14 3.04 3.01
C GLY A 144 -24.05 4.16 3.51
N PRO A 145 -25.06 3.84 4.32
CA PRO A 145 -26.00 4.85 4.85
C PRO A 145 -25.33 5.82 5.83
N HIS A 146 -24.24 5.41 6.50
CA HIS A 146 -23.53 6.22 7.49
C HIS A 146 -22.03 6.41 7.19
N VAL A 147 -21.54 5.90 6.05
CA VAL A 147 -20.11 5.98 5.70
C VAL A 147 -19.91 6.00 4.20
N VAL A 148 -19.00 6.86 3.75
CA VAL A 148 -18.43 6.77 2.39
C VAL A 148 -16.94 6.54 2.51
N ALA A 149 -16.40 5.65 1.69
CA ALA A 149 -14.98 5.33 1.71
C ALA A 149 -14.42 5.11 0.31
N GLY A 150 -13.14 5.43 0.14
CA GLY A 150 -12.43 5.37 -1.14
C GLY A 150 -10.98 4.99 -0.94
N ILE A 151 -10.41 4.38 -1.97
CA ILE A 151 -9.01 4.01 -2.04
C ILE A 151 -8.40 4.60 -3.31
N GLN A 152 -7.16 5.05 -3.18
CA GLN A 152 -6.28 5.42 -4.26
C GLN A 152 -5.05 4.50 -4.20
N VAL A 153 -4.73 3.89 -5.34
CA VAL A 153 -3.53 3.09 -5.54
C VAL A 153 -2.71 3.79 -6.62
N TYR A 154 -1.48 4.15 -6.27
CA TYR A 154 -0.58 4.87 -7.16
C TYR A 154 0.63 4.03 -7.48
N LEU A 155 0.96 3.95 -8.75
CA LEU A 155 2.24 3.46 -9.24
C LEU A 155 3.16 4.66 -9.42
N TRP A 156 4.28 4.73 -8.70
CA TRP A 156 5.23 5.83 -8.89
C TRP A 156 6.63 5.33 -9.20
N TYR A 157 7.30 6.04 -10.09
CA TYR A 157 8.64 5.72 -10.54
C TYR A 157 9.57 6.92 -10.35
N ALA A 158 10.57 6.75 -9.49
CA ALA A 158 11.69 7.69 -9.43
C ALA A 158 12.71 7.34 -10.51
N GLY A 159 13.05 8.30 -11.36
CA GLY A 159 13.99 8.12 -12.46
C GLY A 159 15.30 7.48 -12.00
N GLY A 160 15.67 6.36 -12.62
CA GLY A 160 16.88 5.60 -12.28
C GLY A 160 16.69 4.51 -11.21
N ALA A 161 15.49 4.36 -10.65
CA ALA A 161 15.14 3.20 -9.84
C ALA A 161 15.06 1.92 -10.71
N ALA A 162 15.23 0.76 -10.10
CA ALA A 162 15.16 -0.52 -10.82
C ALA A 162 13.73 -0.90 -11.24
N HIS A 163 12.73 -0.44 -10.49
CA HIS A 163 11.31 -0.70 -10.71
C HIS A 163 10.47 0.37 -9.99
N PRO A 164 9.20 0.58 -10.41
CA PRO A 164 8.27 1.47 -9.72
C PRO A 164 7.82 0.90 -8.37
N ASN A 165 7.29 1.77 -7.52
CA ASN A 165 6.71 1.46 -6.21
C ASN A 165 5.19 1.66 -6.23
N GLN A 166 4.49 0.96 -5.34
CA GLN A 166 3.08 1.21 -5.07
C GLN A 166 2.93 2.07 -3.81
N SER A 167 1.98 3.00 -3.84
CA SER A 167 1.49 3.73 -2.67
C SER A 167 -0.02 3.57 -2.56
N VAL A 168 -0.51 3.45 -1.33
CA VAL A 168 -1.95 3.36 -1.04
C VAL A 168 -2.37 4.52 -0.17
N SER A 169 -3.48 5.15 -0.52
CA SER A 169 -4.19 6.08 0.36
C SER A 169 -5.65 5.71 0.45
N THR A 170 -6.23 5.86 1.64
CA THR A 170 -7.65 5.64 1.91
C THR A 170 -8.26 6.90 2.51
N THR A 171 -9.54 7.11 2.22
CA THR A 171 -10.34 8.20 2.81
C THR A 171 -11.65 7.60 3.27
N VAL A 172 -11.96 7.73 4.56
CA VAL A 172 -13.19 7.20 5.18
C VAL A 172 -13.88 8.36 5.88
N ILE A 173 -15.09 8.70 5.44
CA ILE A 173 -15.87 9.82 5.99
C ILE A 173 -17.14 9.29 6.64
N ASN A 174 -17.38 9.70 7.88
CA ASN A 174 -18.64 9.50 8.58
C ASN A 174 -19.74 10.32 7.89
N GLY A 175 -20.75 9.64 7.36
CA GLY A 175 -21.87 10.25 6.65
C GLY A 175 -22.81 11.09 7.53
N ASP A 176 -22.83 10.84 8.83
CA ASP A 176 -23.68 11.58 9.78
C ASP A 176 -23.05 12.90 10.24
N THR A 177 -21.71 12.96 10.29
CA THR A 177 -20.97 14.10 10.88
C THR A 177 -20.09 14.84 9.87
N ALA A 178 -19.92 14.29 8.66
CA ALA A 178 -18.96 14.74 7.66
C ALA A 178 -17.51 14.83 8.20
N GLN A 179 -17.18 14.08 9.25
CA GLN A 179 -15.81 14.00 9.78
C GLN A 179 -15.09 12.77 9.22
N PRO A 180 -13.77 12.84 9.00
CA PRO A 180 -12.98 11.64 8.75
C PRO A 180 -13.09 10.66 9.92
N ILE A 181 -13.09 9.37 9.60
CA ILE A 181 -12.88 8.30 10.59
C ILE A 181 -11.44 7.84 10.40
N THR A 182 -10.61 8.07 11.40
CA THR A 182 -9.18 7.75 11.39
C THR A 182 -8.91 6.42 12.10
N TYR A 183 -7.66 5.94 12.03
CA TYR A 183 -7.23 4.78 12.82
C TYR A 183 -7.43 5.00 14.34
N ASP A 184 -7.36 6.25 14.81
CA ASP A 184 -7.52 6.59 16.23
C ASP A 184 -8.98 6.52 16.67
N ASP A 185 -9.89 6.91 15.79
CA ASP A 185 -11.33 6.74 16.00
C ASP A 185 -11.71 5.26 15.96
N LEU A 186 -11.01 4.46 15.14
CA LEU A 186 -11.23 3.03 15.05
C LEU A 186 -10.74 2.32 16.32
N PHE A 187 -9.55 2.64 16.82
CA PHE A 187 -8.91 1.93 17.93
C PHE A 187 -8.52 2.86 19.09
N PRO A 188 -9.43 3.05 20.08
CA PRO A 188 -9.13 3.84 21.28
C PRO A 188 -7.90 3.35 22.05
N ASN A 189 -7.63 2.04 22.02
CA ASN A 189 -6.39 1.44 22.53
C ASN A 189 -5.55 0.90 21.36
N GLN A 190 -4.78 1.81 20.75
CA GLN A 190 -3.94 1.51 19.58
C GLN A 190 -2.89 0.42 19.85
N TYR A 191 -2.36 0.35 21.07
CA TYR A 191 -1.37 -0.66 21.44
C TYR A 191 -1.99 -2.07 21.43
N ALA A 192 -3.15 -2.24 22.06
CA ALA A 192 -3.87 -3.51 22.06
C ALA A 192 -4.32 -3.91 20.64
N ALA A 193 -4.77 -2.94 19.85
CA ALA A 193 -5.12 -3.15 18.45
C ALA A 193 -3.92 -3.66 17.63
N MET A 194 -2.78 -2.98 17.71
CA MET A 194 -1.57 -3.37 16.98
C MET A 194 -1.09 -4.76 17.41
N GLU A 195 -1.11 -5.08 18.70
CA GLU A 195 -0.74 -6.41 19.20
C GLU A 195 -1.66 -7.50 18.66
N ARG A 196 -2.99 -7.28 18.64
CA ARG A 196 -3.93 -8.24 18.05
C ARG A 196 -3.76 -8.36 16.54
N LEU A 197 -3.61 -7.25 15.83
CA LEU A 197 -3.43 -7.24 14.38
C LEU A 197 -2.16 -7.98 13.96
N ARG A 198 -1.06 -7.82 14.72
CA ARG A 198 0.20 -8.57 14.53
C ARG A 198 0.01 -10.08 14.61
N GLN A 199 -0.89 -10.55 15.47
CA GLN A 199 -1.18 -11.97 15.64
C GLN A 199 -2.14 -12.50 14.57
N VAL A 200 -3.10 -11.69 14.12
CA VAL A 200 -4.19 -12.15 13.23
C VAL A 200 -3.83 -12.04 11.76
N LEU A 201 -3.19 -10.94 11.33
CA LEU A 201 -2.93 -10.67 9.91
C LEU A 201 -2.11 -11.75 9.19
N PRO A 202 -0.99 -12.28 9.75
CA PRO A 202 -0.21 -13.31 9.07
C PRO A 202 -1.00 -14.59 8.79
N GLY A 203 -1.94 -14.95 9.67
CA GLY A 203 -2.80 -16.12 9.50
C GLY A 203 -3.91 -15.94 8.46
N LEU A 204 -4.18 -14.70 8.05
CA LEU A 204 -5.17 -14.34 7.04
C LEU A 204 -4.55 -14.01 5.67
N ASP A 205 -3.23 -13.91 5.58
CA ASP A 205 -2.53 -13.63 4.32
C ASP A 205 -2.33 -14.92 3.51
N PRO A 206 -3.04 -15.14 2.39
CA PRO A 206 -2.87 -16.32 1.57
C PRO A 206 -1.51 -16.35 0.84
N THR A 207 -0.80 -15.22 0.79
CA THR A 207 0.47 -15.09 0.07
C THR A 207 1.70 -15.34 0.93
N GLY A 208 1.54 -15.37 2.26
CA GLY A 208 2.64 -15.58 3.22
C GLY A 208 3.67 -14.46 3.25
N ARG A 209 3.34 -13.28 2.71
CA ARG A 209 4.21 -12.09 2.65
C ARG A 209 4.14 -11.28 3.95
N VAL A 210 3.01 -11.32 4.65
CA VAL A 210 2.80 -10.67 5.93
C VAL A 210 3.31 -11.57 7.05
N ARG A 211 4.21 -11.01 7.87
CA ARG A 211 4.83 -11.67 9.01
C ARG A 211 4.64 -10.83 10.27
N PRO A 212 4.61 -11.41 11.48
CA PRO A 212 4.41 -10.65 12.72
C PRO A 212 5.39 -9.47 12.90
N ASP A 213 6.65 -9.65 12.52
CA ASP A 213 7.72 -8.66 12.58
C ASP A 213 7.53 -7.48 11.61
N ASN A 214 6.79 -7.69 10.52
CA ASN A 214 6.46 -6.66 9.53
C ASN A 214 5.20 -5.85 9.93
N VAL A 215 4.41 -6.32 10.91
CA VAL A 215 3.26 -5.57 11.46
C VAL A 215 3.75 -4.73 12.66
N ASN A 216 4.50 -3.68 12.35
CA ASN A 216 5.21 -2.85 13.33
C ASN A 216 4.89 -1.36 13.23
N VAL A 217 3.96 -0.98 12.35
CA VAL A 217 3.47 0.39 12.16
C VAL A 217 1.95 0.45 12.36
N ARG A 218 1.42 1.66 12.59
CA ARG A 218 -0.02 1.90 12.53
C ARG A 218 -0.50 1.61 11.10
N LEU A 219 -1.60 0.87 10.99
CA LEU A 219 -2.21 0.54 9.71
C LEU A 219 -3.21 1.63 9.33
N GLU A 220 -2.68 2.81 8.99
CA GLU A 220 -3.49 3.99 8.64
C GLU A 220 -4.36 3.76 7.39
N GLN A 221 -3.94 2.85 6.52
CA GLN A 221 -4.65 2.53 5.29
C GLN A 221 -5.60 1.36 5.50
N TRP A 222 -6.89 1.68 5.57
CA TRP A 222 -7.94 0.71 5.78
C TRP A 222 -9.28 1.14 5.19
N LEU A 223 -10.18 0.19 4.98
CA LEU A 223 -11.54 0.42 4.55
C LEU A 223 -12.53 -0.40 5.39
N PRO A 224 -13.74 0.12 5.64
CA PRO A 224 -14.81 -0.70 6.17
C PRO A 224 -15.23 -1.78 5.16
N ALA A 225 -15.65 -2.94 5.68
CA ALA A 225 -16.30 -3.99 4.92
C ALA A 225 -17.43 -4.61 5.77
N PRO A 226 -18.49 -5.15 5.15
CA PRO A 226 -19.57 -5.79 5.90
C PRO A 226 -19.08 -6.90 6.83
N THR A 227 -18.04 -7.64 6.42
CA THR A 227 -17.47 -8.76 7.15
C THR A 227 -16.32 -8.40 8.09
N GLY A 228 -15.79 -7.17 8.05
CA GLY A 228 -14.63 -6.80 8.85
C GLY A 228 -14.03 -5.44 8.48
N VAL A 229 -12.72 -5.31 8.72
CA VAL A 229 -11.93 -4.15 8.28
C VAL A 229 -10.87 -4.63 7.31
N ARG A 230 -10.83 -4.05 6.10
CA ARG A 230 -9.79 -4.33 5.11
C ARG A 230 -8.60 -3.42 5.37
N PHE A 231 -7.47 -4.00 5.74
CA PHE A 231 -6.21 -3.29 5.91
C PHE A 231 -5.31 -3.46 4.69
N TYR A 232 -4.55 -2.42 4.36
CA TYR A 232 -3.47 -2.49 3.37
C TYR A 232 -2.16 -2.58 4.14
N VAL A 233 -1.69 -3.82 4.33
CA VAL A 233 -0.56 -4.11 5.20
C VAL A 233 0.74 -3.86 4.44
N PRO A 234 1.62 -2.96 4.90
CA PRO A 234 2.90 -2.74 4.23
C PRO A 234 3.78 -3.99 4.32
N VAL A 235 4.43 -4.32 3.22
CA VAL A 235 5.45 -5.37 3.11
C VAL A 235 6.68 -4.79 2.43
N SER A 236 7.76 -5.58 2.33
CA SER A 236 8.95 -5.12 1.60
C SER A 236 8.60 -4.81 0.15
N HIS A 237 9.34 -3.87 -0.44
CA HIS A 237 9.11 -3.48 -1.83
C HIS A 237 9.24 -4.67 -2.80
N ALA A 238 10.22 -5.56 -2.57
CA ALA A 238 10.38 -6.81 -3.31
C ALA A 238 9.19 -7.80 -3.16
N ALA A 239 8.36 -7.62 -2.13
CA ALA A 239 7.14 -8.38 -1.91
C ALA A 239 5.87 -7.66 -2.45
N GLY A 240 6.02 -6.52 -3.11
CA GLY A 240 4.91 -5.79 -3.76
C GLY A 240 4.28 -4.68 -2.94
N ASP A 241 5.02 -4.10 -1.99
CA ASP A 241 4.69 -2.92 -1.16
C ASP A 241 3.53 -3.07 -0.18
N PHE A 242 2.37 -3.60 -0.61
CA PHE A 242 1.20 -3.80 0.22
C PHE A 242 0.53 -5.15 -0.03
N VAL A 243 -0.08 -5.70 1.02
CA VAL A 243 -0.97 -6.85 0.95
C VAL A 243 -2.34 -6.44 1.52
N PRO A 244 -3.40 -6.45 0.70
CA PRO A 244 -4.73 -6.17 1.20
C PRO A 244 -5.31 -7.38 1.95
N ILE A 245 -5.72 -7.20 3.19
CA ILE A 245 -6.25 -8.27 4.06
C ILE A 245 -7.49 -7.78 4.79
N THR A 246 -8.60 -8.50 4.65
CA THR A 246 -9.81 -8.26 5.46
C THR A 246 -9.72 -9.03 6.76
N VAL A 247 -9.67 -8.32 7.88
CA VAL A 247 -9.73 -8.89 9.22
C VAL A 247 -11.19 -8.97 9.66
N PRO A 248 -11.73 -10.18 9.89
CA PRO A 248 -13.13 -10.36 10.26
C PRO A 248 -13.51 -9.67 11.57
N TRP A 249 -14.74 -9.18 11.67
CA TRP A 249 -15.22 -8.48 12.87
C TRP A 249 -15.07 -9.30 14.15
N ASP A 250 -15.33 -10.61 14.12
CA ASP A 250 -15.18 -11.48 15.30
C ASP A 250 -13.74 -11.56 15.86
N ARG A 251 -12.73 -11.12 15.10
CA ARG A 251 -11.32 -11.10 15.52
C ARG A 251 -10.89 -9.79 16.18
N ILE A 252 -11.59 -8.68 15.92
CA ILE A 252 -11.15 -7.31 16.29
C ILE A 252 -12.24 -6.42 16.90
N ARG A 253 -13.52 -6.81 16.85
CA ARG A 253 -14.64 -5.96 17.28
C ARG A 253 -14.57 -5.56 18.75
N ASP A 254 -13.93 -6.35 19.60
CA ASP A 254 -13.64 -6.03 21.01
C ASP A 254 -12.66 -4.87 21.19
N LEU A 255 -11.90 -4.53 20.16
CA LEU A 255 -10.88 -3.48 20.17
C LEU A 255 -11.34 -2.20 19.47
N VAL A 256 -12.40 -2.27 18.67
CA VAL A 256 -12.92 -1.15 17.90
C VAL A 256 -13.84 -0.28 18.76
N ASP A 257 -13.80 1.05 18.60
CA ASP A 257 -14.72 1.94 19.33
C ASP A 257 -16.18 1.50 19.08
N PRO A 258 -16.94 1.14 20.13
CA PRO A 258 -18.31 0.63 19.97
C PRO A 258 -19.26 1.66 19.33
N LYS A 259 -18.93 2.96 19.35
CA LYS A 259 -19.70 4.01 18.67
C LYS A 259 -19.49 3.99 17.17
N ILE A 260 -18.34 3.54 16.70
CA ILE A 260 -17.97 3.49 15.28
C ILE A 260 -18.38 2.16 14.63
N VAL A 261 -18.45 1.06 15.39
CA VAL A 261 -18.86 -0.25 14.84
C VAL A 261 -20.16 -0.19 14.02
N PRO A 262 -21.28 0.40 14.50
CA PRO A 262 -22.52 0.48 13.73
C PRO A 262 -22.38 1.28 12.43
N VAL A 263 -21.44 2.23 12.38
CA VAL A 263 -21.16 3.05 11.20
C VAL A 263 -20.45 2.20 10.14
N LEU A 264 -19.49 1.35 10.54
CA LEU A 264 -18.60 0.62 9.64
C LEU A 264 -19.07 -0.80 9.26
N SER A 265 -19.87 -1.46 10.10
CA SER A 265 -20.21 -2.89 9.94
C SER A 265 -21.53 -3.12 9.19
N GLN A 266 -21.77 -2.34 8.13
CA GLN A 266 -23.04 -2.32 7.39
C GLN A 266 -23.00 -3.13 6.10
#